data_AF-A0AAD8GN21-F1
#
_entry.id   AF-A0AAD8GN21-F1
#
_cell.length_a   1.000
_cell.length_b   1.000
_cell.length_c   1.000
_cell.angle_alpha   90.00
_cell.angle_beta   90.00
_cell.angle_gamma   90.00
#
_symmetry.space_group_name_H-M   'P 1'
#
loop_
_entity.id
_entity.type
_entity.pdbx_description
1 polymer ?
#
loop_
_entity_poly.entity_id
_entity_poly.type
_entity_poly.pdbx_seq_one_letter_code
_entity_poly.pdbx_strand_id
1 'polypeptide(L)'
;MCPLYYYQQRHPFNLILLGLFTISLAFMIGLSCAFANGTPEFMAPEVYAEEYNELVDIYAFGMCVLEMVTFEYPYSECFHPAQIYKKVDNWKWSHCQLCFQLGQIEHSTKLCHFSVRNWLTKAIDHCSDEQAKEFHLDILQHEINTLEKDVSQDYQEIAFCHIDLQCGNIMIDEKTRSVTVIDYEYASFNPVDYDLANHFCEMAANYHSEKPHILDYSTYPGLEKRERFVRSYLGSDGNQLDDSEVQRLVDDIEKYTLANHLFWGLWGIISAHVNHIDLDYMEYARQSPGCEIIYGEGAAVILKVVATEVVGGGKFYVQLAAD
;
A
#
# COMPACT_ATOMS: atom_id res chain seq x y z
N MET A 1 -51.24 -38.90 2.62
CA MET A 1 -50.58 -39.71 3.67
C MET A 1 -49.08 -39.47 3.57
N CYS A 2 -48.45 -38.98 4.63
CA CYS A 2 -47.04 -38.60 4.61
C CYS A 2 -46.16 -39.86 4.55
N PRO A 3 -45.26 -40.01 3.55
CA PRO A 3 -44.40 -41.19 3.41
C PRO A 3 -43.59 -41.52 4.68
N LEU A 4 -43.20 -40.49 5.44
CA LEU A 4 -42.50 -40.64 6.72
C LEU A 4 -43.36 -41.32 7.80
N TYR A 5 -44.67 -41.06 7.83
CA TYR A 5 -45.57 -41.62 8.85
C TYR A 5 -45.73 -43.14 8.68
N TYR A 6 -45.81 -43.61 7.43
CA TYR A 6 -45.88 -45.05 7.14
C TYR A 6 -44.53 -45.75 7.40
N TYR A 7 -43.41 -45.08 7.10
CA TYR A 7 -42.08 -45.59 7.41
C TYR A 7 -41.83 -45.68 8.93
N GLN A 8 -42.31 -44.70 9.69
CA GLN A 8 -42.24 -44.67 11.16
C GLN A 8 -42.98 -45.83 11.82
N GLN A 9 -44.15 -46.22 11.30
CA GLN A 9 -44.90 -47.36 11.84
C GLN A 9 -44.24 -48.71 11.53
N ARG A 10 -43.57 -48.85 10.38
CA ARG A 10 -42.92 -50.11 9.97
C ARG A 10 -41.51 -50.31 10.55
N HIS A 11 -40.75 -49.23 10.70
CA HIS A 11 -39.34 -49.29 11.14
C HIS A 11 -39.04 -48.26 12.24
N PRO A 12 -39.72 -48.33 13.39
CA PRO A 12 -39.56 -47.35 14.46
C PRO A 12 -38.11 -47.28 14.99
N PHE A 13 -37.41 -48.42 15.01
CA PHE A 13 -36.01 -48.49 15.42
C PHE A 13 -35.05 -47.80 14.43
N ASN A 14 -35.35 -47.77 13.13
CA ASN A 14 -34.47 -47.12 12.14
C ASN A 14 -34.50 -45.60 12.27
N LEU A 15 -35.65 -45.02 12.65
CA LEU A 15 -35.75 -43.59 12.92
C LEU A 15 -35.02 -43.19 14.20
N ILE A 16 -35.05 -44.05 15.23
CA ILE A 16 -34.25 -43.86 16.44
C ILE A 16 -32.76 -43.95 16.10
N LEU A 17 -32.34 -44.95 15.32
CA LEU A 17 -30.95 -45.11 14.88
C LEU A 17 -30.48 -43.95 14.01
N LEU A 18 -31.33 -43.46 13.10
CA LEU A 18 -31.03 -42.28 12.28
C LEU A 18 -30.88 -41.03 13.14
N GLY A 19 -31.77 -40.83 14.13
CA GLY A 19 -31.68 -39.73 15.09
C GLY A 19 -30.43 -39.80 15.96
N LEU A 20 -30.08 -40.99 16.45
CA LEU A 20 -28.84 -41.21 17.21
C LEU A 20 -27.60 -40.98 16.34
N PHE A 21 -27.64 -41.41 15.07
CA PHE A 21 -26.57 -41.18 14.11
C PHE A 21 -26.38 -39.69 13.80
N THR A 22 -27.46 -38.93 13.55
CA THR A 22 -27.36 -37.48 13.31
C THR A 22 -26.89 -36.73 14.54
N ILE A 23 -27.36 -37.08 15.75
CA ILE A 23 -26.87 -36.46 16.99
C ILE A 23 -25.38 -36.79 17.22
N SER A 24 -24.98 -38.05 16.99
CA SER A 24 -23.58 -38.46 17.17
C SER A 24 -22.66 -37.79 16.14
N LEU A 25 -23.08 -37.70 14.88
CA LEU A 25 -22.32 -37.02 13.83
C LEU A 25 -22.25 -35.51 14.09
N ALA A 26 -23.34 -34.87 14.52
CA ALA A 26 -23.35 -33.46 14.88
C ALA A 26 -22.47 -33.18 16.11
N PHE A 27 -22.48 -34.07 17.11
CA PHE A 27 -21.59 -33.98 18.26
C PHE A 27 -20.13 -34.17 17.85
N MET A 28 -19.80 -35.18 17.04
CA MET A 28 -18.43 -35.41 16.55
C MET A 28 -17.91 -34.25 15.71
N ILE A 29 -18.73 -33.69 14.80
CA ILE A 29 -18.37 -32.50 14.03
C ILE A 29 -18.23 -31.28 14.96
N GLY A 30 -19.17 -31.07 15.89
CA GLY A 30 -19.09 -29.99 16.86
C GLY A 30 -17.87 -30.10 17.78
N LEU A 31 -17.47 -31.33 18.13
CA LEU A 31 -16.28 -31.64 18.93
C LEU A 31 -15.00 -31.40 18.12
N SER A 32 -14.93 -31.86 16.87
CA SER A 32 -13.81 -31.56 15.95
C SER A 32 -13.69 -30.06 15.67
N CYS A 33 -14.79 -29.32 15.53
CA CYS A 33 -14.76 -27.86 15.39
C CYS A 33 -14.37 -27.16 16.70
N ALA A 34 -14.76 -27.69 17.86
CA ALA A 34 -14.37 -27.16 19.16
C ALA A 34 -12.91 -27.45 19.55
N PHE A 35 -12.30 -28.46 18.93
CA PHE A 35 -10.89 -28.84 19.12
C PHE A 35 -9.97 -28.49 17.95
N ALA A 36 -10.49 -27.87 16.88
CA ALA A 36 -9.67 -27.20 15.90
C ALA A 36 -9.08 -25.95 16.58
N ASN A 37 -7.84 -26.03 17.03
CA ASN A 37 -7.12 -24.88 17.60
C ASN A 37 -6.86 -23.86 16.48
N GLY A 38 -7.78 -22.90 16.32
CA GLY A 38 -7.63 -21.78 15.39
C GLY A 38 -8.96 -21.07 15.12
N THR A 39 -8.87 -19.85 14.59
CA THR A 39 -10.02 -19.06 14.12
C THR A 39 -10.23 -19.42 12.64
N PRO A 40 -11.30 -20.17 12.26
CA PRO A 40 -11.47 -20.75 10.91
C PRO A 40 -11.31 -19.76 9.75
N GLU A 41 -11.68 -18.51 10.01
CA GLU A 41 -11.59 -17.37 9.10
C GLU A 41 -10.16 -17.02 8.70
N PHE A 42 -9.17 -17.44 9.48
CA PHE A 42 -7.73 -17.18 9.31
C PHE A 42 -6.92 -18.46 9.09
N MET A 43 -7.58 -19.62 9.07
CA MET A 43 -6.90 -20.92 8.95
C MET A 43 -6.70 -21.28 7.47
N ALA A 44 -5.45 -21.55 7.11
CA ALA A 44 -5.10 -22.03 5.77
C ALA A 44 -5.75 -23.41 5.48
N PRO A 45 -6.06 -23.73 4.21
CA PRO A 45 -6.70 -24.99 3.83
C PRO A 45 -5.95 -26.25 4.32
N GLU A 46 -4.62 -26.22 4.28
CA GLU A 46 -3.74 -27.31 4.72
C GLU A 46 -3.81 -27.60 6.23
N VAL A 47 -4.20 -26.62 7.05
CA VAL A 47 -4.40 -26.81 8.50
C VAL A 47 -5.55 -27.77 8.77
N TYR A 48 -6.59 -27.76 7.92
CA TYR A 48 -7.71 -28.69 8.03
C TYR A 48 -7.35 -30.13 7.65
N ALA A 49 -6.24 -30.32 6.92
CA ALA A 49 -5.67 -31.63 6.61
C ALA A 49 -4.60 -32.08 7.62
N GLU A 50 -4.43 -31.33 8.73
CA GLU A 50 -3.37 -31.54 9.74
C GLU A 50 -1.93 -31.39 9.19
N GLU A 51 -1.76 -30.67 8.08
CA GLU A 51 -0.47 -30.43 7.42
C GLU A 51 0.05 -29.01 7.71
N TYR A 52 0.52 -28.77 8.93
CA TYR A 52 1.06 -27.46 9.33
C TYR A 52 2.46 -27.21 8.76
N ASN A 53 2.68 -26.04 8.14
CA ASN A 53 3.98 -25.54 7.68
C ASN A 53 4.04 -24.01 7.80
N GLU A 54 5.20 -23.39 7.51
CA GLU A 54 5.37 -21.93 7.67
C GLU A 54 4.51 -21.06 6.71
N LEU A 55 3.98 -21.63 5.63
CA LEU A 55 3.04 -20.93 4.73
C LEU A 55 1.67 -20.71 5.38
N VAL A 56 1.32 -21.52 6.38
CA VAL A 56 0.10 -21.36 7.17
C VAL A 56 0.10 -20.02 7.90
N ASP A 57 1.24 -19.64 8.48
CA ASP A 57 1.41 -18.37 9.18
C ASP A 57 1.33 -17.17 8.21
N ILE A 58 1.86 -17.34 7.00
CA ILE A 58 1.75 -16.34 5.92
C ILE A 58 0.29 -16.16 5.48
N TYR A 59 -0.47 -17.25 5.36
CA TYR A 59 -1.90 -17.20 5.03
C TYR A 59 -2.68 -16.46 6.13
N ALA A 60 -2.47 -16.82 7.39
CA ALA A 60 -3.13 -16.17 8.52
C ALA A 60 -2.82 -14.67 8.58
N PHE A 61 -1.56 -14.30 8.34
CA PHE A 61 -1.14 -12.90 8.21
C PHE A 61 -1.85 -12.19 7.05
N GLY A 62 -1.95 -12.83 5.87
CA GLY A 62 -2.68 -12.31 4.72
C GLY A 62 -4.16 -12.06 5.01
N MET A 63 -4.80 -12.94 5.80
CA MET A 63 -6.19 -12.75 6.23
C MET A 63 -6.35 -11.58 7.22
N CYS A 64 -5.37 -11.35 8.11
CA CYS A 64 -5.35 -10.16 8.97
C CYS A 64 -5.16 -8.87 8.15
N VAL A 65 -4.28 -8.87 7.15
CA VAL A 65 -4.10 -7.73 6.24
C VAL A 65 -5.37 -7.46 5.45
N LEU A 66 -6.05 -8.51 4.98
CA LEU A 66 -7.32 -8.38 4.27
C LEU A 66 -8.41 -7.74 5.15
N GLU A 67 -8.51 -8.16 6.41
CA GLU A 67 -9.42 -7.53 7.39
C GLU A 67 -9.09 -6.04 7.58
N MET A 68 -7.81 -5.68 7.76
CA MET A 68 -7.38 -4.30 7.95
C MET A 68 -7.67 -3.41 6.74
N VAL A 69 -7.44 -3.92 5.52
CA VAL A 69 -7.61 -3.15 4.28
C VAL A 69 -9.08 -3.02 3.87
N THR A 70 -9.89 -4.06 4.12
CA THR A 70 -11.32 -4.05 3.75
C THR A 70 -12.21 -3.46 4.83
N PHE A 71 -11.74 -3.38 6.08
CA PHE A 71 -12.55 -3.10 7.27
C PHE A 71 -13.71 -4.08 7.47
N GLU A 72 -13.68 -5.24 6.82
CA GLU A 72 -14.67 -6.30 6.93
C GLU A 72 -14.05 -7.56 7.54
N TYR A 73 -14.77 -8.21 8.46
CA TYR A 73 -14.31 -9.47 9.05
C TYR A 73 -14.25 -10.55 7.97
N PRO A 74 -13.16 -11.33 7.86
CA PRO A 74 -13.03 -12.31 6.80
C PRO A 74 -14.17 -13.33 6.83
N TYR A 75 -14.75 -13.60 5.65
CA TYR A 75 -15.92 -14.47 5.51
C TYR A 75 -17.15 -14.04 6.31
N SER A 76 -17.34 -12.75 6.59
CA SER A 76 -18.51 -12.21 7.31
C SER A 76 -19.87 -12.59 6.71
N GLU A 77 -19.90 -13.00 5.43
CA GLU A 77 -21.09 -13.53 4.76
C GLU A 77 -21.42 -15.00 5.12
N CYS A 78 -20.53 -15.69 5.84
CA CYS A 78 -20.72 -17.07 6.28
C CYS A 78 -21.30 -17.12 7.70
N PHE A 79 -22.29 -17.99 7.92
CA PHE A 79 -22.99 -18.08 9.20
C PHE A 79 -22.43 -19.16 10.13
N HIS A 80 -21.70 -20.14 9.58
CA HIS A 80 -21.12 -21.26 10.32
C HIS A 80 -19.77 -21.70 9.74
N PRO A 81 -18.82 -22.19 10.58
CA PRO A 81 -17.48 -22.61 10.14
C PRO A 81 -17.45 -23.61 8.97
N ALA A 82 -18.44 -24.49 8.85
CA ALA A 82 -18.53 -25.43 7.73
C ALA A 82 -18.71 -24.74 6.36
N GLN A 83 -19.31 -23.54 6.32
CA GLN A 83 -19.43 -22.74 5.10
C GLN A 83 -18.08 -22.13 4.73
N ILE A 84 -17.33 -21.66 5.73
CA ILE A 84 -15.97 -21.13 5.58
C ILE A 84 -15.06 -22.23 5.06
N TYR A 85 -15.04 -23.40 5.73
CA TYR A 85 -14.28 -24.57 5.28
C TYR A 85 -14.60 -24.94 3.83
N LYS A 86 -15.89 -25.04 3.48
CA LYS A 86 -16.30 -25.36 2.11
C LYS A 86 -15.83 -24.31 1.11
N LYS A 87 -15.76 -23.04 1.48
CA LYS A 87 -15.16 -22.01 0.62
C LYS A 87 -13.66 -22.27 0.52
N VAL A 88 -12.93 -22.24 1.64
CA VAL A 88 -11.47 -22.39 1.73
C VAL A 88 -10.96 -23.63 0.99
N ASP A 89 -11.61 -24.79 1.14
CA ASP A 89 -11.23 -26.07 0.50
C ASP A 89 -11.51 -26.10 -1.03
N ASN A 90 -12.57 -25.40 -1.48
CA ASN A 90 -12.82 -25.23 -2.91
C ASN A 90 -11.86 -24.22 -3.57
N TRP A 91 -11.16 -23.40 -2.78
CA TRP A 91 -10.17 -22.41 -3.23
C TRP A 91 -8.75 -23.00 -3.32
N LYS A 92 -8.59 -24.17 -3.95
CA LYS A 92 -7.26 -24.74 -4.25
C LYS A 92 -6.46 -23.82 -5.16
N TRP A 93 -5.67 -22.89 -4.59
CA TRP A 93 -4.48 -22.16 -5.09
C TRP A 93 -4.35 -21.81 -6.60
N SER A 94 -5.41 -21.87 -7.38
CA SER A 94 -5.45 -21.47 -8.78
C SER A 94 -6.14 -20.12 -8.87
N HIS A 95 -5.32 -19.08 -8.91
CA HIS A 95 -5.69 -17.68 -9.11
C HIS A 95 -6.49 -17.04 -7.97
N CYS A 96 -5.77 -16.20 -7.23
CA CYS A 96 -6.26 -15.26 -6.24
C CYS A 96 -7.68 -14.73 -6.52
N GLN A 97 -8.63 -15.11 -5.68
CA GLN A 97 -9.86 -14.32 -5.44
C GLN A 97 -9.51 -12.92 -4.89
N LEU A 98 -8.30 -12.75 -4.32
CA LEU A 98 -7.70 -11.43 -4.06
C LEU A 98 -7.79 -10.57 -5.33
N CYS A 99 -7.39 -11.09 -6.50
CA CYS A 99 -7.49 -10.37 -7.77
C CYS A 99 -8.93 -10.17 -8.28
N PHE A 100 -9.93 -10.92 -7.81
CA PHE A 100 -11.33 -10.75 -8.25
C PHE A 100 -12.09 -9.72 -7.40
N GLN A 101 -11.82 -9.65 -6.09
CA GLN A 101 -12.30 -8.53 -5.25
C GLN A 101 -11.48 -7.25 -5.53
N LEU A 102 -10.17 -7.36 -5.75
CA LEU A 102 -9.35 -6.24 -6.24
C LEU A 102 -9.64 -5.89 -7.72
N GLY A 103 -10.15 -6.84 -8.51
CA GLY A 103 -10.56 -6.63 -9.91
C GLY A 103 -11.88 -5.86 -10.04
N GLN A 104 -12.69 -5.79 -8.97
CA GLN A 104 -13.77 -4.78 -8.90
C GLN A 104 -13.24 -3.37 -8.59
N ILE A 105 -11.96 -3.26 -8.22
CA ILE A 105 -11.18 -2.01 -8.19
C ILE A 105 -10.52 -1.79 -9.57
N GLU A 106 -11.23 -2.11 -10.67
CA GLU A 106 -10.87 -1.72 -12.04
C GLU A 106 -10.92 -0.18 -12.27
N HIS A 107 -11.12 0.60 -11.21
CA HIS A 107 -10.89 2.04 -11.16
C HIS A 107 -9.68 2.41 -10.29
N SER A 108 -8.59 1.65 -10.43
CA SER A 108 -7.36 1.65 -9.64
C SER A 108 -6.43 2.85 -9.84
N THR A 109 -6.76 3.81 -10.71
CA THR A 109 -6.19 5.18 -10.65
C THR A 109 -6.62 5.93 -9.38
N LYS A 110 -7.63 5.44 -8.64
CA LYS A 110 -8.22 6.19 -7.53
C LYS A 110 -7.52 6.05 -6.18
N LEU A 111 -6.61 5.11 -5.93
CA LEU A 111 -6.13 4.86 -4.55
C LEU A 111 -5.16 5.94 -4.02
N CYS A 112 -4.10 6.32 -4.75
CA CYS A 112 -3.28 7.49 -4.40
C CYS A 112 -4.11 8.79 -4.42
N HIS A 113 -4.95 8.96 -5.45
CA HIS A 113 -5.76 10.15 -5.71
C HIS A 113 -6.82 10.39 -4.62
N PHE A 114 -7.49 9.32 -4.19
CA PHE A 114 -8.48 9.34 -3.11
C PHE A 114 -7.82 9.57 -1.76
N SER A 115 -6.64 8.98 -1.54
CA SER A 115 -5.87 9.20 -0.32
C SER A 115 -5.51 10.67 -0.16
N VAL A 116 -4.85 11.30 -1.13
CA VAL A 116 -4.40 12.70 -1.01
C VAL A 116 -5.57 13.67 -0.75
N ARG A 117 -6.74 13.46 -1.35
CA ARG A 117 -7.95 14.26 -1.04
C ARG A 117 -8.46 14.07 0.40
N ASN A 118 -8.45 12.84 0.90
CA ASN A 118 -8.83 12.57 2.29
C ASN A 118 -7.82 13.17 3.26
N TRP A 119 -6.52 13.10 2.95
CA TRP A 119 -5.47 13.77 3.71
C TRP A 119 -5.65 15.28 3.69
N LEU A 120 -5.98 15.91 2.56
CA LEU A 120 -6.27 17.35 2.48
C LEU A 120 -7.46 17.72 3.36
N THR A 121 -8.56 16.97 3.28
CA THR A 121 -9.75 17.23 4.10
C THR A 121 -9.42 17.17 5.58
N LYS A 122 -8.70 16.12 6.02
CA LYS A 122 -8.24 15.99 7.41
C LYS A 122 -7.29 17.11 7.81
N ALA A 123 -6.37 17.53 6.94
CA ALA A 123 -5.45 18.62 7.22
C ALA A 123 -6.22 19.93 7.44
N ILE A 124 -7.23 20.21 6.62
CA ILE A 124 -8.13 21.36 6.79
C ILE A 124 -8.87 21.28 8.13
N ASP A 125 -9.36 20.11 8.52
CA ASP A 125 -10.10 19.92 9.79
C ASP A 125 -9.21 20.13 11.03
N HIS A 126 -7.91 19.86 10.94
CA HIS A 126 -6.96 20.01 12.05
C HIS A 126 -6.29 21.38 12.13
N CYS A 127 -6.14 22.08 11.01
CA CYS A 127 -5.45 23.37 10.96
C CYS A 127 -6.29 24.54 11.47
N SER A 128 -5.61 25.51 12.10
CA SER A 128 -6.15 26.86 12.29
C SER A 128 -6.24 27.63 10.97
N ASP A 129 -7.03 28.71 10.93
CA ASP A 129 -7.12 29.60 9.76
C ASP A 129 -5.78 30.19 9.33
N GLU A 130 -4.84 30.39 10.28
CA GLU A 130 -3.50 30.88 10.00
C GLU A 130 -2.66 29.82 9.30
N GLN A 131 -2.64 28.58 9.82
CA GLN A 131 -1.97 27.45 9.21
C GLN A 131 -2.58 27.09 7.85
N ALA A 132 -3.91 27.10 7.72
CA ALA A 132 -4.56 26.79 6.44
C ALA A 132 -4.14 27.78 5.33
N LYS A 133 -3.90 29.05 5.68
CA LYS A 133 -3.36 30.07 4.76
C LYS A 133 -1.86 29.89 4.51
N GLU A 134 -1.09 29.60 5.54
CA GLU A 134 0.36 29.32 5.44
C GLU A 134 0.64 28.16 4.47
N PHE A 135 -0.16 27.09 4.58
CA PHE A 135 -0.04 25.89 3.74
C PHE A 135 -0.90 25.94 2.47
N HIS A 136 -1.56 27.07 2.19
CA HIS A 136 -2.38 27.26 0.99
C HIS A 136 -3.42 26.15 0.75
N LEU A 137 -4.01 25.62 1.84
CA LEU A 137 -4.92 24.47 1.79
C LEU A 137 -6.19 24.75 0.97
N ASP A 138 -6.57 26.03 0.85
CA ASP A 138 -7.73 26.49 0.08
C ASP A 138 -7.56 26.30 -1.43
N ILE A 139 -6.32 26.37 -1.94
CA ILE A 139 -6.02 26.16 -3.36
C ILE A 139 -5.55 24.74 -3.67
N LEU A 140 -5.02 23.99 -2.69
CA LEU A 140 -4.52 22.62 -2.91
C LEU A 140 -5.56 21.69 -3.53
N GLN A 141 -6.85 21.91 -3.28
CA GLN A 141 -7.90 21.12 -3.92
C GLN A 141 -7.87 21.26 -5.46
N HIS A 142 -7.60 22.46 -5.98
CA HIS A 142 -7.43 22.69 -7.41
C HIS A 142 -6.17 22.02 -7.93
N GLU A 143 -5.10 22.03 -7.15
CA GLU A 143 -3.79 21.50 -7.54
C GLU A 143 -3.73 20.00 -7.60
N ILE A 144 -4.35 19.35 -6.62
CA ILE A 144 -4.61 17.92 -6.70
C ILE A 144 -5.33 17.62 -8.02
N ASN A 145 -6.38 18.38 -8.38
CA ASN A 145 -7.10 18.11 -9.62
C ASN A 145 -6.26 18.31 -10.89
N THR A 146 -5.26 19.20 -10.87
CA THR A 146 -4.35 19.42 -12.00
C THR A 146 -3.31 18.30 -12.06
N LEU A 147 -2.62 18.04 -10.96
CA LEU A 147 -1.63 16.99 -10.83
C LEU A 147 -2.20 15.62 -11.20
N GLU A 148 -3.41 15.33 -10.73
CA GLU A 148 -4.09 14.07 -11.05
C GLU A 148 -4.34 13.88 -12.55
N LYS A 149 -4.58 14.96 -13.30
CA LYS A 149 -4.71 14.88 -14.77
C LYS A 149 -3.36 14.69 -15.44
N ASP A 150 -2.32 15.31 -14.91
CA ASP A 150 -0.97 15.24 -15.46
C ASP A 150 -0.31 13.87 -15.23
N VAL A 151 -0.59 13.22 -14.09
CA VAL A 151 -0.13 11.85 -13.81
C VAL A 151 -1.04 10.78 -14.42
N SER A 152 -2.26 11.13 -14.86
CA SER A 152 -3.16 10.18 -15.52
C SER A 152 -2.59 9.77 -16.87
N GLN A 153 -2.35 8.48 -17.06
CA GLN A 153 -1.83 7.91 -18.31
C GLN A 153 -2.82 6.90 -18.91
N ASP A 154 -2.65 6.61 -20.21
CA ASP A 154 -3.45 5.60 -20.93
C ASP A 154 -3.24 4.18 -20.34
N TYR A 155 -2.07 3.93 -19.77
CA TYR A 155 -1.72 2.69 -19.09
C TYR A 155 -0.85 2.99 -17.86
N GLN A 156 -1.19 2.38 -16.73
CA GLN A 156 -0.40 2.41 -15.50
C GLN A 156 -0.29 0.98 -14.98
N GLU A 157 0.93 0.55 -14.66
CA GLU A 157 1.14 -0.73 -14.00
C GLU A 157 0.78 -0.59 -12.51
N ILE A 158 -0.29 -1.27 -12.08
CA ILE A 158 -0.74 -1.29 -10.70
C ILE A 158 -0.21 -2.55 -10.02
N ALA A 159 0.50 -2.37 -8.91
CA ALA A 159 1.03 -3.46 -8.10
C ALA A 159 0.76 -3.22 -6.61
N PHE A 160 1.08 -4.21 -5.78
CA PHE A 160 1.12 -4.02 -4.33
C PHE A 160 2.37 -3.22 -3.96
N CYS A 161 2.17 -1.96 -3.58
CA CYS A 161 3.22 -0.99 -3.26
C CYS A 161 3.36 -0.83 -1.75
N HIS A 162 4.58 -0.57 -1.29
CA HIS A 162 4.88 -0.36 0.13
C HIS A 162 4.50 1.04 0.60
N ILE A 163 4.63 2.05 -0.28
CA ILE A 163 4.30 3.47 -0.06
C ILE A 163 5.21 4.19 0.93
N ASP A 164 5.93 3.48 1.80
CA ASP A 164 6.93 4.05 2.72
C ASP A 164 8.31 3.36 2.62
N LEU A 165 8.93 3.36 1.43
CA LEU A 165 10.25 2.75 1.20
C LEU A 165 11.43 3.61 1.66
N GLN A 166 11.34 4.11 2.90
CA GLN A 166 12.43 4.83 3.56
C GLN A 166 13.54 3.89 4.05
N CYS A 167 14.71 4.45 4.36
CA CYS A 167 15.87 3.67 4.80
C CYS A 167 15.64 2.86 6.09
N GLY A 168 14.75 3.32 6.98
CA GLY A 168 14.38 2.60 8.21
C GLY A 168 13.64 1.29 7.94
N ASN A 169 12.97 1.19 6.78
CA ASN A 169 12.13 0.05 6.40
C ASN A 169 12.87 -0.97 5.51
N ILE A 170 14.18 -0.76 5.28
CA ILE A 170 15.04 -1.62 4.45
C ILE A 170 16.13 -2.24 5.32
N MET A 171 15.95 -3.51 5.66
CA MET A 171 16.91 -4.30 6.43
C MET A 171 17.89 -5.01 5.49
N ILE A 172 19.18 -4.99 5.82
CA ILE A 172 20.22 -5.70 5.06
C ILE A 172 20.96 -6.66 6.00
N ASP A 173 20.94 -7.95 5.68
CA ASP A 173 21.79 -8.92 6.36
C ASP A 173 23.25 -8.72 5.92
N GLU A 174 24.15 -8.44 6.87
CA GLU A 174 25.55 -8.15 6.57
C GLU A 174 26.31 -9.33 5.97
N LYS A 175 25.91 -10.58 6.27
CA LYS A 175 26.62 -11.79 5.85
C LYS A 175 26.15 -12.26 4.48
N THR A 176 24.85 -12.35 4.28
CA THR A 176 24.22 -12.86 3.05
C THR A 176 24.02 -11.75 2.02
N ARG A 177 24.07 -10.48 2.45
CA ARG A 177 23.69 -9.30 1.66
C ARG A 177 22.23 -9.34 1.21
N SER A 178 21.38 -10.14 1.86
CA SER A 178 19.95 -10.19 1.56
C SER A 178 19.27 -8.92 2.06
N VAL A 179 18.39 -8.37 1.23
CA VAL A 179 17.56 -7.22 1.56
C VAL A 179 16.18 -7.71 1.97
N THR A 180 15.64 -7.17 3.04
CA THR A 180 14.28 -7.44 3.53
C THR A 180 13.58 -6.12 3.78
N VAL A 181 12.40 -5.94 3.18
CA VAL A 181 11.54 -4.78 3.42
C VAL A 181 10.58 -5.12 4.55
N ILE A 182 10.35 -4.17 5.46
CA ILE A 182 9.50 -4.31 6.64
C ILE A 182 8.59 -3.07 6.79
N ASP A 183 7.63 -3.15 7.71
CA ASP A 183 6.75 -2.02 8.07
C ASP A 183 5.78 -1.57 6.98
N TYR A 184 4.93 -2.49 6.55
CA TYR A 184 3.93 -2.32 5.49
C TYR A 184 2.69 -1.51 5.93
N GLU A 185 2.81 -0.58 6.88
CA GLU A 185 1.66 0.12 7.47
C GLU A 185 0.88 0.99 6.46
N TYR A 186 1.57 1.53 5.45
CA TYR A 186 0.96 2.30 4.36
C TYR A 186 0.70 1.47 3.10
N ALA A 187 1.04 0.19 3.09
CA ALA A 187 1.06 -0.61 1.89
C ALA A 187 -0.34 -0.78 1.28
N SER A 188 -0.44 -0.60 -0.04
CA SER A 188 -1.69 -0.75 -0.76
C SER A 188 -1.45 -0.91 -2.27
N PHE A 189 -2.51 -1.19 -3.03
CA PHE A 189 -2.40 -1.24 -4.49
C PHE A 189 -2.27 0.17 -5.07
N ASN A 190 -1.19 0.42 -5.79
CA ASN A 190 -0.87 1.74 -6.36
C ASN A 190 -0.08 1.61 -7.68
N PRO A 191 0.07 2.69 -8.47
CA PRO A 191 1.04 2.70 -9.57
C PRO A 191 2.44 2.40 -9.05
N VAL A 192 3.14 1.47 -9.70
CA VAL A 192 4.54 1.12 -9.39
C VAL A 192 5.43 2.36 -9.39
N ASP A 193 5.18 3.26 -10.35
CA ASP A 193 5.90 4.52 -10.53
C ASP A 193 5.90 5.38 -9.26
N TYR A 194 4.79 5.37 -8.50
CA TYR A 194 4.68 6.13 -7.24
C TYR A 194 5.59 5.56 -6.15
N ASP A 195 5.64 4.24 -5.99
CA ASP A 195 6.47 3.60 -4.95
C ASP A 195 7.96 3.81 -5.23
N LEU A 196 8.34 3.78 -6.51
CA LEU A 196 9.68 4.12 -6.98
C LEU A 196 10.00 5.61 -6.79
N ALA A 197 9.05 6.51 -7.08
CA ALA A 197 9.22 7.95 -6.86
C ALA A 197 9.41 8.26 -5.37
N ASN A 198 8.59 7.64 -4.51
CA ASN A 198 8.72 7.75 -3.07
C ASN A 198 10.11 7.29 -2.59
N HIS A 199 10.58 6.12 -3.04
CA HIS A 199 11.91 5.62 -2.68
C HIS A 199 13.04 6.58 -3.09
N PHE A 200 12.94 7.25 -4.25
CA PHE A 200 13.92 8.26 -4.66
C PHE A 200 13.83 9.55 -3.84
N CYS A 201 12.63 9.99 -3.48
CA CYS A 201 12.42 11.15 -2.60
C CYS A 201 13.05 10.93 -1.23
N GLU A 202 12.90 9.72 -0.67
CA GLU A 202 13.47 9.34 0.63
C GLU A 202 15.00 9.40 0.68
N MET A 203 15.69 9.40 -0.47
CA MET A 203 17.14 9.60 -0.51
C MET A 203 17.57 11.03 -0.13
N ALA A 204 16.64 11.99 -0.10
CA ALA A 204 16.86 13.34 0.43
C ALA A 204 16.74 13.40 1.96
N ALA A 205 16.16 12.39 2.61
CA ALA A 205 15.94 12.39 4.04
C ALA A 205 17.14 11.81 4.81
N ASN A 206 17.50 12.45 5.93
CA ASN A 206 18.42 11.89 6.90
C ASN A 206 17.84 11.97 8.32
N TYR A 207 17.06 10.94 8.66
CA TYR A 207 16.41 10.80 9.96
C TYR A 207 17.37 10.59 11.15
N HIS A 208 18.66 10.39 10.88
CA HIS A 208 19.70 10.26 11.91
C HIS A 208 20.49 11.57 12.14
N SER A 209 20.14 12.65 11.44
CA SER A 209 20.78 13.96 11.61
C SER A 209 20.31 14.69 12.87
N GLU A 210 20.99 15.77 13.25
CA GLU A 210 20.54 16.66 14.33
C GLU A 210 19.18 17.32 14.04
N LYS A 211 18.79 17.40 12.76
CA LYS A 211 17.53 17.98 12.30
C LYS A 211 16.83 17.01 11.33
N PRO A 212 16.24 15.92 11.84
CA PRO A 212 15.70 14.84 11.00
C PRO A 212 14.51 15.26 10.13
N HIS A 213 13.91 16.41 10.43
CA HIS A 213 12.86 17.02 9.61
C HIS A 213 13.40 17.70 8.35
N ILE A 214 14.70 18.01 8.25
CA ILE A 214 15.30 18.74 7.11
C ILE A 214 15.72 17.77 6.01
N LEU A 215 15.25 18.01 4.79
CA LEU A 215 15.53 17.25 3.58
C LEU A 215 16.66 17.91 2.77
N ASP A 216 17.67 17.12 2.39
CA ASP A 216 18.77 17.54 1.53
C ASP A 216 18.54 17.08 0.10
N TYR A 217 17.88 17.90 -0.71
CA TYR A 217 17.63 17.57 -2.11
C TYR A 217 18.90 17.47 -2.98
N SER A 218 20.08 17.88 -2.47
CA SER A 218 21.34 17.66 -3.19
C SER A 218 21.75 16.18 -3.22
N THR A 219 21.16 15.34 -2.37
CA THR A 219 21.39 13.88 -2.35
C THR A 219 20.38 13.09 -3.19
N TYR A 220 19.35 13.74 -3.73
CA TYR A 220 18.39 13.11 -4.65
C TYR A 220 19.13 12.44 -5.82
N PRO A 221 18.74 11.22 -6.24
CA PRO A 221 19.48 10.50 -7.26
C PRO A 221 19.39 11.18 -8.64
N GLY A 222 20.53 11.59 -9.19
CA GLY A 222 20.64 12.02 -10.58
C GLY A 222 20.21 10.93 -11.57
N LEU A 223 19.97 11.33 -12.83
CA LEU A 223 19.37 10.48 -13.87
C LEU A 223 20.06 9.10 -14.01
N GLU A 224 21.39 9.07 -14.06
CA GLU A 224 22.17 7.82 -14.20
C GLU A 224 21.88 6.81 -13.08
N LYS A 225 21.72 7.29 -11.83
CA LYS A 225 21.42 6.42 -10.68
C LYS A 225 19.99 5.87 -10.77
N ARG A 226 19.03 6.71 -11.16
CA ARG A 226 17.62 6.31 -11.34
C ARG A 226 17.47 5.30 -12.46
N GLU A 227 18.08 5.54 -13.62
CA GLU A 227 18.11 4.57 -14.73
C GLU A 227 18.73 3.25 -14.30
N ARG A 228 19.84 3.26 -13.56
CA ARG A 228 20.47 2.04 -13.06
C ARG A 228 19.56 1.26 -12.11
N PHE A 229 18.84 1.96 -11.24
CA PHE A 229 17.85 1.35 -10.36
C PHE A 229 16.72 0.70 -11.18
N VAL A 230 16.13 1.46 -12.09
CA VAL A 230 15.03 1.00 -12.96
C VAL A 230 15.45 -0.20 -13.81
N ARG A 231 16.66 -0.20 -14.37
CA ARG A 231 17.22 -1.36 -15.09
C ARG A 231 17.31 -2.61 -14.21
N SER A 232 17.71 -2.43 -12.96
CA SER A 232 17.81 -3.54 -12.00
C SER A 232 16.42 -4.07 -11.62
N TYR A 233 15.44 -3.17 -11.49
CA TYR A 233 14.05 -3.49 -11.23
C TYR A 233 13.42 -4.26 -12.40
N LEU A 234 13.43 -3.70 -13.61
CA LEU A 234 12.86 -4.34 -14.81
C LEU A 234 13.58 -5.64 -15.19
N GLY A 235 14.88 -5.74 -14.87
CA GLY A 235 15.71 -6.90 -15.18
C GLY A 235 15.59 -8.03 -14.16
N SER A 236 14.86 -7.82 -13.05
CA SER A 236 14.76 -8.78 -11.95
C SER A 236 14.13 -10.11 -12.35
N ASP A 237 13.18 -10.08 -13.29
CA ASP A 237 12.51 -11.27 -13.83
C ASP A 237 13.31 -11.97 -14.95
N GLY A 238 14.52 -11.49 -15.26
CA GLY A 238 15.39 -12.07 -16.30
C GLY A 238 14.98 -11.74 -17.74
N ASN A 239 14.06 -10.78 -17.92
CA ASN A 239 13.63 -10.31 -19.23
C ASN A 239 14.72 -9.49 -19.94
N GLN A 240 14.69 -9.51 -21.27
CA GLN A 240 15.57 -8.66 -22.07
C GLN A 240 15.11 -7.21 -21.95
N LEU A 241 15.97 -6.35 -21.42
CA LEU A 241 15.69 -4.93 -21.21
C LEU A 241 15.68 -4.16 -22.54
N ASP A 242 14.66 -3.33 -22.73
CA ASP A 242 14.65 -2.27 -23.74
C ASP A 242 15.01 -0.93 -23.09
N ASP A 243 16.01 -0.24 -23.64
CA ASP A 243 16.42 1.09 -23.21
C ASP A 243 15.25 2.10 -23.28
N SER A 244 14.34 1.91 -24.24
CA SER A 244 13.15 2.77 -24.39
C SER A 244 12.15 2.59 -23.25
N GLU A 245 12.05 1.38 -22.67
CA GLU A 245 11.19 1.09 -21.53
C GLU A 245 11.76 1.67 -20.24
N VAL A 246 13.08 1.56 -20.06
CA VAL A 246 13.79 2.17 -18.93
C VAL A 246 13.57 3.67 -18.91
N GLN A 247 13.78 4.35 -20.05
CA GLN A 247 13.61 5.81 -20.13
C GLN A 247 12.17 6.21 -19.82
N ARG A 248 11.20 5.50 -20.41
CA ARG A 248 9.78 5.78 -20.21
C ARG A 248 9.40 5.66 -18.74
N LEU A 249 9.80 4.58 -18.07
CA LEU A 249 9.53 4.39 -16.65
C LEU A 249 10.21 5.46 -15.78
N VAL A 250 11.44 5.86 -16.09
CA VAL A 250 12.10 6.97 -15.37
C VAL A 250 11.32 8.30 -15.53
N ASP A 251 10.85 8.59 -16.74
CA ASP A 251 10.04 9.78 -17.02
C ASP A 251 8.68 9.72 -16.30
N ASP A 252 8.09 8.53 -16.19
CA ASP A 252 6.81 8.30 -15.52
C ASP A 252 6.93 8.44 -13.99
N ILE A 253 8.00 7.89 -13.40
CA ILE A 253 8.34 8.06 -11.97
C ILE A 253 8.46 9.55 -11.61
N GLU A 254 9.10 10.35 -12.45
CA GLU A 254 9.32 11.78 -12.18
C GLU A 254 7.98 12.55 -12.04
N LYS A 255 6.93 12.12 -12.75
CA LYS A 255 5.60 12.74 -12.64
C LYS A 255 4.99 12.55 -11.24
N TYR A 256 5.37 11.49 -10.54
CA TYR A 256 4.86 11.17 -9.20
C TYR A 256 5.65 11.83 -8.07
N THR A 257 6.82 12.42 -8.33
CA THR A 257 7.61 13.15 -7.31
C THR A 257 6.76 14.21 -6.61
N LEU A 258 5.98 14.98 -7.37
CA LEU A 258 5.11 16.02 -6.80
C LEU A 258 3.96 15.43 -5.96
N ALA A 259 3.37 14.32 -6.43
CA ALA A 259 2.32 13.63 -5.71
C ALA A 259 2.83 13.06 -4.37
N ASN A 260 4.06 12.55 -4.38
CA ASN A 260 4.73 12.05 -3.19
C ASN A 260 4.93 13.16 -2.15
N HIS A 261 5.49 14.30 -2.58
CA HIS A 261 5.66 15.46 -1.70
C HIS A 261 4.34 15.93 -1.11
N LEU A 262 3.29 16.02 -1.92
CA LEU A 262 1.98 16.46 -1.44
C LEU A 262 1.40 15.49 -0.40
N PHE A 263 1.53 14.18 -0.63
CA PHE A 263 1.09 13.15 0.31
C PHE A 263 1.79 13.30 1.67
N TRP A 264 3.13 13.30 1.68
CA TRP A 264 3.91 13.39 2.92
C TRP A 264 3.86 14.78 3.57
N GLY A 265 3.67 15.84 2.79
CA GLY A 265 3.43 17.19 3.30
C GLY A 265 2.12 17.26 4.10
N LEU A 266 1.02 16.77 3.52
CA LEU A 266 -0.27 16.69 4.23
C LEU A 266 -0.20 15.76 5.45
N TRP A 267 0.51 14.63 5.33
CA TRP A 267 0.79 13.76 6.46
C TRP A 267 1.54 14.48 7.57
N GLY A 268 2.54 15.31 7.24
CA GLY A 268 3.29 16.12 8.19
C GLY A 268 2.40 17.13 8.91
N ILE A 269 1.54 17.85 8.18
CA ILE A 269 0.57 18.78 8.77
C ILE A 269 -0.32 18.07 9.78
N ILE A 270 -0.92 16.94 9.41
CA ILE A 270 -1.79 16.19 10.32
C ILE A 270 -1.00 15.66 11.52
N SER A 271 0.17 15.08 11.26
CA SER A 271 1.06 14.51 12.28
C SER A 271 1.46 15.53 13.34
N ALA A 272 1.68 16.80 12.96
CA ALA A 272 1.97 17.86 13.92
C ALA A 272 0.87 18.07 14.98
N HIS A 273 -0.37 17.65 14.70
CA HIS A 273 -1.52 17.78 15.61
C HIS A 273 -1.84 16.50 16.39
N VAL A 274 -1.42 15.34 15.89
CA VAL A 274 -1.84 14.03 16.45
C VAL A 274 -0.69 13.19 17.00
N ASN A 275 0.56 13.45 16.58
CA ASN A 275 1.72 12.71 17.03
C ASN A 275 2.46 13.43 18.15
N HIS A 276 3.11 12.65 19.02
CA HIS A 276 3.88 13.14 20.17
C HIS A 276 5.37 12.77 20.08
N ILE A 277 5.81 12.32 18.90
CA ILE A 277 7.22 12.01 18.63
C ILE A 277 7.98 13.33 18.49
N ASP A 278 9.24 13.34 18.93
CA ASP A 278 10.15 14.50 18.86
C ASP A 278 10.67 14.71 17.43
N LEU A 279 9.76 15.11 16.54
CA LEU A 279 10.02 15.54 15.17
C LEU A 279 9.27 16.86 14.94
N ASP A 280 9.93 17.83 14.29
CA ASP A 280 9.26 19.05 13.84
C ASP A 280 8.46 18.77 12.56
N TYR A 281 7.29 18.16 12.76
CA TYR A 281 6.37 17.78 11.68
C TYR A 281 5.91 18.98 10.84
N MET A 282 5.81 20.16 11.45
CA MET A 282 5.39 21.37 10.74
C MET A 282 6.50 21.85 9.81
N GLU A 283 7.75 21.86 10.28
CA GLU A 283 8.90 22.20 9.43
C GLU A 283 9.17 21.14 8.36
N TYR A 284 8.93 19.86 8.66
CA TYR A 284 8.93 18.80 7.65
C TYR A 284 7.89 19.08 6.56
N ALA A 285 6.65 19.41 6.94
CA ALA A 285 5.59 19.73 6.00
C ALA A 285 5.89 20.96 5.13
N ARG A 286 6.56 21.98 5.67
CA ARG A 286 6.97 23.18 4.91
C ARG A 286 7.94 22.88 3.78
N GLN A 287 8.73 21.82 3.91
CA GLN A 287 9.68 21.39 2.87
C GLN A 287 9.03 20.57 1.77
N SER A 288 7.75 20.21 1.93
CA SER A 288 6.96 19.75 0.80
C SER A 288 6.72 20.94 -0.13
N PRO A 289 7.14 20.86 -1.41
CA PRO A 289 6.87 21.91 -2.38
C PRO A 289 5.39 22.28 -2.51
N GLY A 290 4.45 21.45 -2.00
CA GLY A 290 3.02 21.77 -1.78
C GLY A 290 2.72 23.24 -1.43
N CYS A 291 3.56 23.83 -0.58
CA CYS A 291 3.40 25.22 -0.11
C CYS A 291 3.93 26.32 -1.04
N GLU A 292 4.85 26.03 -1.97
CA GLU A 292 5.43 27.01 -2.89
C GLU A 292 4.93 26.90 -4.34
N ILE A 293 4.10 25.90 -4.65
CA ILE A 293 3.95 25.41 -6.03
C ILE A 293 3.37 26.40 -7.06
N ILE A 294 2.79 27.58 -6.74
CA ILE A 294 1.99 28.31 -7.77
C ILE A 294 2.19 29.80 -7.94
N TYR A 295 2.93 30.49 -7.06
CA TYR A 295 3.12 31.94 -7.25
C TYR A 295 4.55 32.44 -7.26
N GLY A 296 5.55 31.58 -7.30
CA GLY A 296 6.89 32.04 -7.59
C GLY A 296 7.87 30.90 -7.71
N GLU A 297 8.36 30.66 -8.92
CA GLU A 297 9.62 30.00 -9.29
C GLU A 297 10.00 28.63 -8.66
N GLY A 298 9.38 28.12 -7.60
CA GLY A 298 9.78 26.95 -6.81
C GLY A 298 9.47 25.60 -7.46
N ALA A 299 8.30 25.46 -8.12
CA ALA A 299 8.05 24.32 -9.01
C ALA A 299 9.06 24.32 -10.18
N ALA A 300 9.43 25.50 -10.66
CA ALA A 300 10.50 25.64 -11.62
C ALA A 300 11.89 25.44 -11.00
N VAL A 301 12.09 25.47 -9.68
CA VAL A 301 13.40 25.19 -9.06
C VAL A 301 13.61 23.69 -8.95
N ILE A 302 12.65 22.87 -8.53
CA ILE A 302 12.83 21.41 -8.55
C ILE A 302 12.81 20.88 -9.99
N LEU A 303 11.86 21.30 -10.82
CA LEU A 303 11.89 20.93 -12.25
C LEU A 303 13.07 21.55 -13.02
N LYS A 304 13.59 22.75 -12.70
CA LYS A 304 14.84 23.24 -13.33
C LYS A 304 16.08 22.61 -12.74
N VAL A 305 16.18 22.33 -11.44
CA VAL A 305 17.33 21.63 -10.85
C VAL A 305 17.42 20.22 -11.44
N VAL A 306 16.29 19.53 -11.60
CA VAL A 306 16.22 18.23 -12.25
C VAL A 306 16.41 18.33 -13.77
N ALA A 307 15.86 19.35 -14.46
CA ALA A 307 16.02 19.51 -15.92
C ALA A 307 17.38 20.10 -16.35
N THR A 308 18.11 20.82 -15.49
CA THR A 308 19.44 21.36 -15.81
C THR A 308 20.54 20.29 -15.79
N GLU A 309 20.32 19.13 -15.16
CA GLU A 309 21.22 17.97 -15.30
C GLU A 309 21.05 17.24 -16.63
N VAL A 310 19.91 17.39 -17.32
CA VAL A 310 19.56 16.65 -18.54
C VAL A 310 20.16 17.29 -19.81
N VAL A 311 20.53 18.58 -19.79
CA VAL A 311 20.99 19.32 -20.98
C VAL A 311 22.38 19.91 -20.81
N GLY A 312 23.40 19.10 -21.11
CA GLY A 312 24.62 19.57 -21.79
C GLY A 312 25.67 20.32 -20.95
N GLY A 313 26.85 19.71 -20.83
CA GLY A 313 28.00 20.30 -20.16
C GLY A 313 28.39 21.71 -20.64
N GLY A 314 28.69 22.57 -19.67
CA GLY A 314 29.24 23.90 -19.92
C GLY A 314 28.97 24.85 -18.75
N LYS A 315 30.01 25.13 -17.95
CA LYS A 315 30.03 26.10 -16.82
C LYS A 315 29.16 27.34 -17.07
N PHE A 316 28.41 27.82 -16.07
CA PHE A 316 28.35 29.26 -15.71
C PHE A 316 27.85 29.46 -14.26
N TYR A 317 28.39 30.51 -13.64
CA TYR A 317 28.15 30.96 -12.26
C TYR A 317 26.79 31.67 -12.15
N VAL A 318 26.08 31.49 -11.03
CA VAL A 318 24.96 32.37 -10.66
C VAL A 318 25.26 33.05 -9.33
N GLN A 319 25.23 34.38 -9.39
CA GLN A 319 25.52 35.32 -8.33
C GLN A 319 24.19 35.66 -7.64
N LEU A 320 24.13 35.43 -6.32
CA LEU A 320 22.97 35.79 -5.50
C LEU A 320 22.80 37.32 -5.51
N ALA A 321 21.65 37.80 -5.94
CA ALA A 321 21.25 39.19 -5.72
C ALA A 321 20.32 39.23 -4.49
N ALA A 322 20.78 39.93 -3.46
CA ALA A 322 19.96 40.33 -2.32
C ALA A 322 19.03 41.48 -2.74
N ASP A 323 17.72 41.29 -2.58
CA ASP A 323 16.84 41.99 -1.62
C ASP A 323 15.38 41.65 -1.92
#